data_AF-W1S7D5-F1
#
_entry.id   AF-W1S7D5-F1
#
_cell.length_a   1.000
_cell.length_b   1.000
_cell.length_c   1.000
_cell.angle_alpha   90.00
_cell.angle_beta   90.00
_cell.angle_gamma   90.00
#
_symmetry.space_group_name_H-M   'P 1'
#
loop_
_entity.id
_entity.type
_entity.pdbx_description
1 polymer ?
#
loop_
_entity_poly.entity_id
_entity_poly.type
_entity_poly.pdbx_seq_one_letter_code
_entity_poly.pdbx_strand_id
1 'polypeptide(L)'
;MQALAAYLYVLGLDDLAMAWEYLRRNPDYHHDWAKRDERALARWMLNAFEDPGLDARTAHPLWAIDPPLQLVPVPDDPEAPRLDLWKCGCDWHLTHDGRLLRATVLAATPTVRLALCPRLGDGECYAYRLPAGGGASAARRAALDTAALHEQPACPAAVRPARRAVLVSMHTLAVMDALACGASERDMGVLLFGCGRVAAEWSAESALRAQVRHLVKRGRQFVAGGYRKLLGTGDLRR
;
A
#
# COMPACT_ATOMS: atom_id res chain seq x y z
N MET A 1 -15.11 3.17 21.84
CA MET A 1 -14.57 4.22 20.94
C MET A 1 -13.13 3.96 20.47
N GLN A 2 -12.39 2.98 21.03
CA GLN A 2 -10.99 2.70 20.66
C GLN A 2 -10.76 1.87 19.37
N ALA A 3 -11.75 1.12 18.87
CA ALA A 3 -11.53 0.14 17.80
C ALA A 3 -11.18 0.74 16.42
N LEU A 4 -11.78 1.88 16.01
CA LEU A 4 -11.45 2.51 14.73
C LEU A 4 -10.11 3.27 14.75
N ALA A 5 -9.62 3.66 15.94
CA ALA A 5 -8.34 4.36 16.07
C ALA A 5 -7.16 3.48 15.62
N ALA A 6 -7.28 2.16 15.77
CA ALA A 6 -6.30 1.18 15.28
C ALA A 6 -6.11 1.23 13.76
N TYR A 7 -7.02 1.85 13.00
CA TYR A 7 -6.96 1.97 11.54
C TYR A 7 -6.55 3.36 11.05
N LEU A 8 -6.18 4.30 11.92
CA LEU A 8 -5.77 5.65 11.49
C LEU A 8 -4.53 5.64 10.58
N TYR A 9 -3.69 4.61 10.67
CA TYR A 9 -2.54 4.44 9.77
C TYR A 9 -2.94 4.30 8.30
N VAL A 10 -4.18 3.83 8.02
CA VAL A 10 -4.75 3.71 6.67
C VAL A 10 -4.80 5.07 5.96
N LEU A 11 -4.84 6.17 6.71
CA LEU A 11 -4.89 7.52 6.16
C LEU A 11 -3.64 7.91 5.36
N GLY A 12 -2.50 7.27 5.64
CA GLY A 12 -1.21 7.54 5.00
C GLY A 12 -0.78 6.48 3.98
N LEU A 13 -1.55 5.42 3.76
CA LEU A 13 -1.14 4.33 2.87
C LEU A 13 -1.20 4.72 1.40
N ASP A 14 -0.19 4.29 0.64
CA ASP A 14 -0.23 4.26 -0.82
C ASP A 14 -1.11 3.11 -1.32
N ASP A 15 -1.40 3.09 -2.63
CA ASP A 15 -2.27 2.07 -3.22
C ASP A 15 -1.70 0.64 -3.06
N LEU A 16 -0.37 0.47 -3.08
CA LEU A 16 0.28 -0.84 -2.92
C LEU A 16 0.19 -1.36 -1.48
N ALA A 17 0.37 -0.48 -0.49
CA ALA A 17 0.16 -0.79 0.92
C ALA A 17 -1.32 -1.09 1.21
N MET A 18 -2.24 -0.37 0.57
CA MET A 18 -3.67 -0.69 0.63
C MET A 18 -3.98 -2.05 -0.01
N ALA A 19 -3.35 -2.38 -1.14
CA ALA A 19 -3.49 -3.67 -1.79
C ALA A 19 -3.09 -4.82 -0.87
N TRP A 20 -2.00 -4.61 -0.11
CA TRP A 20 -1.52 -5.56 0.88
C TRP A 20 -2.54 -5.81 2.01
N GLU A 21 -3.15 -4.76 2.56
CA GLU A 21 -4.17 -4.91 3.61
C GLU A 21 -5.33 -5.82 3.16
N TYR A 22 -5.72 -5.77 1.89
CA TYR A 22 -6.73 -6.68 1.37
C TYR A 22 -6.17 -8.09 1.11
N LEU A 23 -4.97 -8.22 0.52
CA LEU A 23 -4.37 -9.53 0.24
C LEU A 23 -4.10 -10.32 1.52
N ARG A 24 -3.53 -9.68 2.55
CA ARG A 24 -3.22 -10.33 3.84
C ARG A 24 -4.44 -10.83 4.61
N ARG A 25 -5.66 -10.50 4.17
CA ARG A 25 -6.94 -11.00 4.72
C ARG A 25 -7.57 -12.11 3.88
N ASN A 26 -6.91 -12.53 2.80
CA ASN A 26 -7.41 -13.59 1.93
C ASN A 26 -7.06 -14.97 2.52
N PRO A 27 -8.05 -15.82 2.86
CA PRO A 27 -7.78 -17.14 3.46
C PRO A 27 -7.00 -18.07 2.55
N ASP A 28 -7.19 -17.98 1.23
CA ASP A 28 -6.41 -18.77 0.28
C ASP A 28 -4.95 -18.29 0.23
N TYR A 29 -4.69 -17.00 0.45
CA TYR A 29 -3.32 -16.48 0.55
C TYR A 29 -2.63 -17.01 1.80
N HIS A 30 -3.33 -17.02 2.93
CA HIS A 30 -2.83 -17.63 4.17
C HIS A 30 -2.46 -19.09 3.97
N HIS A 31 -3.32 -19.83 3.26
CA HIS A 31 -3.09 -21.23 2.94
C HIS A 31 -1.83 -21.45 2.09
N ASP A 32 -1.71 -20.70 0.99
CA ASP A 32 -0.56 -20.81 0.09
C ASP A 32 0.74 -20.34 0.76
N TRP A 33 0.67 -19.29 1.59
CA TRP A 33 1.79 -18.78 2.38
C TRP A 33 2.28 -19.81 3.40
N ALA A 34 1.36 -20.44 4.15
CA ALA A 34 1.69 -21.45 5.15
C ALA A 34 2.37 -22.68 4.52
N LYS A 35 1.97 -23.04 3.30
CA LYS A 35 2.58 -24.13 2.51
C LYS A 35 3.87 -23.73 1.80
N ARG A 36 4.16 -22.44 1.71
CA ARG A 36 5.25 -21.89 0.89
C ARG A 36 5.18 -22.38 -0.57
N ASP A 37 3.97 -22.44 -1.13
CA ASP A 37 3.78 -22.88 -2.53
C ASP A 37 4.20 -21.77 -3.51
N GLU A 38 5.46 -21.80 -3.94
CA GLU A 38 6.03 -20.81 -4.88
C GLU A 38 5.25 -20.72 -6.19
N ARG A 39 4.55 -21.79 -6.61
CA ARG A 39 3.73 -21.80 -7.83
C ARG A 39 2.52 -20.85 -7.72
N ALA A 40 2.09 -20.54 -6.50
CA ALA A 40 0.99 -19.62 -6.23
C ALA A 40 1.42 -18.14 -6.24
N LEU A 41 2.71 -17.81 -6.21
CA LEU A 41 3.20 -16.41 -6.16
C LEU A 41 2.64 -15.55 -7.31
N ALA A 42 2.64 -16.09 -8.53
CA ALA A 42 2.08 -15.43 -9.71
C ALA A 42 0.58 -15.14 -9.55
N ARG A 43 -0.19 -16.04 -8.91
CA ARG A 43 -1.61 -15.81 -8.59
C ARG A 43 -1.77 -14.57 -7.72
N TRP A 44 -0.86 -14.33 -6.79
CA TRP A 44 -0.94 -13.23 -5.85
C TRP A 44 -0.34 -11.93 -6.34
N MET A 45 0.26 -11.91 -7.54
CA MET A 45 1.06 -10.79 -8.05
C MET A 45 2.26 -10.49 -7.15
N LEU A 46 2.88 -11.51 -6.57
CA LEU A 46 4.06 -11.36 -5.71
C LEU A 46 5.27 -12.08 -6.33
N ASN A 47 6.46 -11.56 -6.08
CA ASN A 47 7.75 -12.19 -6.39
C ASN A 47 8.28 -13.00 -5.21
N ALA A 48 7.81 -12.70 -3.99
CA ALA A 48 8.10 -13.46 -2.78
C ALA A 48 6.92 -13.37 -1.80
N PHE A 49 6.77 -14.39 -0.96
CA PHE A 49 5.76 -14.39 0.09
C PHE A 49 6.09 -13.39 1.19
N GLU A 50 5.09 -12.64 1.61
CA GLU A 50 5.14 -11.74 2.78
C GLU A 50 4.24 -12.31 3.90
N ASP A 51 4.63 -12.14 5.16
CA ASP A 51 3.86 -12.66 6.31
C ASP A 51 2.50 -11.96 6.43
N PRO A 52 1.35 -12.67 6.24
CA PRO A 52 0.02 -12.06 6.35
C PRO A 52 -0.31 -11.51 7.74
N GLY A 53 0.45 -11.90 8.78
CA GLY A 53 0.37 -11.34 10.12
C GLY A 53 0.88 -9.89 10.22
N LEU A 54 1.71 -9.44 9.27
CA LEU A 54 2.24 -8.09 9.23
C LEU A 54 1.29 -7.14 8.50
N ASP A 55 0.94 -6.03 9.15
CA ASP A 55 0.17 -4.96 8.50
C ASP A 55 1.06 -4.07 7.63
N ALA A 56 0.44 -3.19 6.85
CA ALA A 56 1.13 -2.40 5.83
C ALA A 56 2.10 -1.34 6.38
N ARG A 57 2.19 -1.15 7.70
CA ARG A 57 3.23 -0.32 8.32
C ARG A 57 4.58 -1.02 8.40
N THR A 58 4.55 -2.35 8.38
CA THR A 58 5.72 -3.21 8.64
C THR A 58 5.98 -4.20 7.51
N ALA A 59 4.96 -4.57 6.75
CA ALA A 59 5.10 -5.45 5.60
C ALA A 59 5.67 -4.69 4.39
N HIS A 60 6.53 -5.37 3.62
CA HIS A 60 7.14 -4.87 2.39
C HIS A 60 6.91 -5.85 1.23
N PRO A 61 5.65 -6.06 0.78
CA PRO A 61 5.37 -7.07 -0.23
C PRO A 61 6.11 -6.76 -1.53
N LEU A 62 6.81 -7.79 -2.05
CA LEU A 62 7.47 -7.71 -3.34
C LEU A 62 6.46 -7.94 -4.46
N TRP A 63 5.73 -6.89 -4.84
CA TRP A 63 4.78 -6.97 -5.95
C TRP A 63 5.48 -7.28 -7.28
N ALA A 64 4.89 -8.19 -8.06
CA ALA A 64 5.29 -8.57 -9.41
C ALA A 64 4.88 -7.50 -10.45
N ILE A 65 5.23 -6.25 -10.16
CA ILE A 65 5.09 -5.09 -11.03
C ILE A 65 6.43 -4.36 -11.06
N ASP A 66 6.81 -3.80 -12.20
CA ASP A 66 8.03 -3.01 -12.27
C ASP A 66 7.84 -1.67 -11.55
N PRO A 67 8.83 -1.23 -10.74
CA PRO A 67 8.75 0.08 -10.12
C PRO A 67 8.71 1.15 -11.21
N PRO A 68 7.93 2.23 -11.01
CA PRO A 68 7.76 3.26 -12.04
C PRO A 68 9.06 4.03 -12.30
N LEU A 69 10.03 3.98 -11.38
CA LEU A 69 11.27 4.74 -11.41
C LEU A 69 12.46 3.80 -11.16
N GLN A 70 13.54 3.97 -11.94
CA GLN A 70 14.84 3.38 -11.63
C GLN A 70 15.92 4.45 -11.55
N LEU A 71 16.78 4.37 -10.54
CA LEU A 71 18.01 5.16 -10.45
C LEU A 71 19.14 4.43 -11.18
N VAL A 72 19.82 5.15 -12.07
CA VAL A 72 20.96 4.63 -12.85
C VAL A 72 22.18 5.50 -12.63
N PRO A 73 23.39 4.92 -12.55
CA PRO A 73 24.61 5.71 -12.38
C PRO A 73 24.87 6.56 -13.61
N VAL A 74 25.36 7.77 -13.39
CA VAL A 74 25.86 8.67 -14.43
C VAL A 74 27.31 9.03 -14.15
N PRO A 75 28.07 9.47 -15.17
CA PRO A 75 29.40 10.03 -14.94
C PRO A 75 29.36 11.14 -13.88
N ASP A 76 30.49 11.34 -13.20
CA ASP A 76 30.60 12.35 -12.16
C ASP A 76 30.26 13.74 -12.72
N ASP A 77 29.15 14.29 -12.24
CA ASP A 77 28.56 15.54 -12.70
C ASP A 77 28.22 16.38 -11.45
N PRO A 78 28.80 17.58 -11.28
CA PRO A 78 28.52 18.46 -10.15
C PRO A 78 27.05 18.86 -10.01
N GLU A 79 26.29 18.87 -11.11
CA GLU A 79 24.87 19.23 -11.13
C GLU A 79 23.96 18.03 -10.87
N ALA A 80 24.49 16.80 -10.91
CA ALA A 80 23.71 15.58 -10.70
C ALA A 80 23.53 15.28 -9.20
N PRO A 81 22.34 14.80 -8.78
CA PRO A 81 22.13 14.38 -7.41
C PRO A 81 22.99 13.15 -7.10
N ARG A 82 23.49 13.09 -5.87
CA ARG A 82 24.20 11.93 -5.33
C ARG A 82 23.26 11.06 -4.51
N LEU A 83 23.39 9.75 -4.66
CA LEU A 83 22.67 8.81 -3.82
C LEU A 83 23.22 8.89 -2.41
N ASP A 84 22.35 9.13 -1.43
CA ASP A 84 22.67 9.04 -0.01
C ASP A 84 21.66 8.09 0.64
N LEU A 85 22.08 6.83 0.82
CA LEU A 85 21.26 5.79 1.45
C LEU A 85 21.08 6.04 2.96
N TRP A 86 21.91 6.88 3.56
CA TRP A 86 21.95 7.14 4.99
C TRP A 86 21.30 8.46 5.37
N LYS A 87 20.71 9.16 4.39
CA LYS A 87 20.08 10.45 4.61
C LYS A 87 19.03 10.38 5.73
N CYS A 88 19.29 11.14 6.80
CA CYS A 88 18.42 11.20 7.98
C CYS A 88 16.97 11.55 7.61
N GLY A 89 16.01 10.76 8.11
CA GLY A 89 14.57 10.98 7.92
C GLY A 89 13.90 10.14 6.82
N CYS A 90 14.64 9.23 6.19
CA CYS A 90 14.12 8.23 5.25
C CYS A 90 14.40 6.82 5.77
N ASP A 91 13.35 6.00 5.91
CA ASP A 91 13.52 4.57 6.22
C ASP A 91 13.64 3.77 4.92
N TRP A 92 14.86 3.32 4.63
CA TRP A 92 15.18 2.53 3.45
C TRP A 92 14.93 1.04 3.70
N HIS A 93 14.04 0.46 2.91
CA HIS A 93 13.84 -0.99 2.83
C HIS A 93 14.33 -1.49 1.49
N LEU A 94 15.46 -2.19 1.53
CA LEU A 94 16.14 -2.73 0.35
C LEU A 94 15.83 -4.22 0.21
N THR A 95 15.47 -4.64 -1.00
CA THR A 95 15.21 -6.05 -1.30
C THR A 95 15.66 -6.39 -2.70
N HIS A 96 16.32 -7.51 -2.88
CA HIS A 96 16.78 -7.97 -4.19
C HIS A 96 15.74 -8.91 -4.80
N ASP A 97 15.21 -8.59 -5.98
CA ASP A 97 14.20 -9.41 -6.66
C ASP A 97 14.79 -10.46 -7.63
N GLY A 98 16.11 -10.62 -7.63
CA GLY A 98 16.86 -11.49 -8.54
C GLY A 98 17.37 -10.76 -9.79
N ARG A 99 16.83 -9.57 -10.12
CA ARG A 99 17.24 -8.76 -11.28
C ARG A 99 17.75 -7.37 -10.87
N LEU A 100 17.02 -6.71 -9.97
CA LEU A 100 17.29 -5.36 -9.52
C LEU A 100 17.24 -5.32 -7.99
N LEU A 101 18.03 -4.42 -7.42
CA LEU A 101 17.83 -4.04 -6.03
C LEU A 101 16.64 -3.07 -5.98
N ARG A 102 15.56 -3.47 -5.31
CA ARG A 102 14.38 -2.63 -5.09
C ARG A 102 14.53 -1.88 -3.78
N ALA A 103 14.16 -0.61 -3.79
CA ALA A 103 14.09 0.21 -2.59
C ALA A 103 12.66 0.71 -2.39
N THR A 104 12.15 0.52 -1.18
CA THR A 104 11.01 1.29 -0.67
C THR A 104 11.54 2.29 0.33
N VAL A 105 11.37 3.57 0.03
CA VAL A 105 11.72 4.68 0.91
C VAL A 105 10.44 5.15 1.57
N LEU A 106 10.31 4.85 2.87
CA LEU A 106 9.22 5.36 3.68
C LEU A 106 9.62 6.73 4.22
N ALA A 107 8.90 7.76 3.80
CA ALA A 107 8.96 9.09 4.37
C ALA A 107 7.57 9.48 4.88
N ALA A 108 7.49 10.48 5.77
CA ALA A 108 6.24 10.83 6.48
C ALA A 108 5.03 11.07 5.56
N THR A 109 5.26 11.38 4.29
CA THR A 109 4.45 11.09 3.08
C THR A 109 5.00 11.97 1.96
N PRO A 110 5.16 11.49 0.71
CA PRO A 110 4.73 10.20 0.16
C PRO A 110 5.72 9.04 0.42
N THR A 111 5.20 7.80 0.38
CA THR A 111 6.03 6.59 0.20
C THR A 111 6.55 6.54 -1.23
N VAL A 112 7.87 6.42 -1.40
CA VAL A 112 8.51 6.32 -2.71
C VAL A 112 9.01 4.90 -2.91
N ARG A 113 8.73 4.32 -4.09
CA ARG A 113 9.20 2.98 -4.47
C ARG A 113 9.97 3.07 -5.78
N LEU A 114 11.22 2.62 -5.76
CA LEU A 114 12.13 2.73 -6.88
C LEU A 114 12.98 1.47 -7.01
N ALA A 115 13.60 1.28 -8.17
CA ALA A 115 14.70 0.33 -8.34
C ALA A 115 16.03 1.07 -8.36
N LEU A 116 17.05 0.43 -7.81
CA LEU A 116 18.45 0.80 -7.94
C LEU A 116 19.09 -0.10 -9.01
N CYS A 117 19.84 0.50 -9.93
CA CYS A 117 20.75 -0.26 -10.79
C CYS A 117 21.78 -0.98 -9.89
N PRO A 118 22.10 -2.27 -10.12
CA PRO A 118 23.09 -2.99 -9.31
C PRO A 118 24.49 -2.36 -9.28
N ARG A 119 24.79 -1.47 -10.23
CA ARG A 119 26.07 -0.75 -10.31
C ARG A 119 26.07 0.59 -9.59
N LEU A 120 24.92 1.06 -9.08
CA LEU A 120 24.82 2.34 -8.40
C LEU A 120 25.19 2.16 -6.92
N GLY A 121 26.27 2.81 -6.50
CA GLY A 121 26.75 2.85 -5.13
C GLY A 121 26.27 4.08 -4.36
N ASP A 122 26.44 4.01 -3.03
CA ASP A 122 26.28 5.17 -2.14
C ASP A 122 27.32 6.26 -2.48
N GLY A 123 26.89 7.52 -2.53
CA GLY A 123 27.71 8.68 -2.91
C GLY A 123 27.85 8.91 -4.43
N GLU A 124 27.38 7.99 -5.28
CA GLU A 124 27.48 8.14 -6.74
C GLU A 124 26.41 9.06 -7.32
N CYS A 125 26.75 9.76 -8.39
CA CYS A 125 25.80 10.55 -9.18
C CYS A 125 24.81 9.62 -9.88
N TYR A 126 23.53 9.95 -9.83
CA TYR A 126 22.48 9.18 -10.49
C TYR A 126 21.54 10.04 -11.33
N ALA A 127 20.89 9.38 -12.29
CA ALA A 127 19.76 9.93 -13.03
C ALA A 127 18.53 9.03 -12.93
N TYR A 128 17.37 9.61 -13.22
CA TYR A 128 16.11 8.89 -13.32
C TYR A 128 15.96 8.24 -14.69
N ARG A 129 15.83 6.92 -14.73
CA ARG A 129 15.40 6.19 -15.93
C ARG A 129 13.88 6.08 -15.93
N LEU A 130 13.25 6.76 -16.89
CA LEU A 130 11.80 6.78 -17.07
C LEU A 130 11.41 5.97 -18.32
N PRO A 131 10.30 5.21 -18.31
CA PRO A 131 9.79 4.56 -19.51
C PRO A 131 9.30 5.61 -20.52
N ALA A 132 9.63 5.43 -21.80
CA ALA A 132 9.19 6.34 -22.87
C ALA A 132 7.72 6.14 -23.29
N GLY A 133 7.10 5.01 -22.92
CA GLY A 133 5.73 4.63 -23.26
C GLY A 133 4.75 4.80 -22.11
N GLY A 134 3.76 3.90 -22.03
CA GLY A 134 2.82 3.84 -20.92
C GLY A 134 3.56 3.81 -19.57
N GLY A 135 3.15 4.67 -18.63
CA GLY A 135 3.79 4.81 -17.32
C GLY A 135 4.68 6.04 -17.14
N ALA A 136 5.00 6.78 -18.21
CA ALA A 136 5.84 7.99 -18.13
C ALA A 136 5.35 9.04 -17.10
N SER A 137 4.03 9.26 -17.02
CA SER A 137 3.45 10.20 -16.04
C SER A 137 3.60 9.73 -14.59
N ALA A 138 3.45 8.42 -14.34
CA ALA A 138 3.64 7.84 -13.02
C ALA A 138 5.12 7.88 -12.61
N ALA A 139 6.01 7.56 -13.55
CA ALA A 139 7.45 7.64 -13.39
C ALA A 139 7.91 9.08 -13.10
N ARG A 140 7.39 10.07 -13.83
CA ARG A 140 7.69 11.50 -13.60
C ARG A 140 7.22 11.96 -12.22
N ARG A 141 6.04 11.53 -11.77
CA ARG A 141 5.57 11.82 -10.41
C ARG A 141 6.48 11.21 -9.36
N ALA A 142 6.83 9.94 -9.51
CA ALA A 142 7.75 9.27 -8.59
C ALA A 142 9.12 9.96 -8.53
N ALA A 143 9.64 10.45 -9.66
CA ALA A 143 10.89 11.22 -9.71
C ALA A 143 10.79 12.55 -8.93
N LEU A 144 9.67 13.28 -9.07
CA LEU A 144 9.43 14.51 -8.31
C LEU A 144 9.29 14.23 -6.81
N ASP A 145 8.56 13.17 -6.44
CA ASP A 145 8.40 12.76 -5.05
C ASP A 145 9.76 12.36 -4.45
N THR A 146 10.59 11.63 -5.19
CA THR A 146 11.96 11.27 -4.78
C THR A 146 12.82 12.51 -4.57
N ALA A 147 12.80 13.47 -5.51
CA ALA A 147 13.53 14.72 -5.38
C ALA A 147 13.09 15.53 -4.14
N ALA A 148 11.78 15.59 -3.86
CA ALA A 148 11.25 16.27 -2.68
C ALA A 148 11.77 15.67 -1.36
N LEU A 149 11.93 14.33 -1.28
CA LEU A 149 12.57 13.68 -0.13
C LEU A 149 14.05 14.07 0.03
N HIS A 150 14.74 14.30 -1.09
CA HIS A 150 16.13 14.75 -1.11
C HIS A 150 16.30 16.25 -0.76
N GLU A 151 15.29 17.09 -0.92
CA GLU A 151 15.39 18.51 -0.55
C GLU A 151 14.96 18.79 0.89
N GLN A 152 13.93 18.10 1.40
CA GLN A 152 13.40 18.30 2.74
C GLN A 152 13.05 16.94 3.37
N PRO A 153 13.87 16.40 4.30
CA PRO A 153 13.46 15.22 5.04
C PRO A 153 12.16 15.54 5.77
N ALA A 154 11.13 14.74 5.53
CA ALA A 154 9.76 15.11 5.83
C ALA A 154 9.56 15.42 7.33
N CYS A 155 9.06 16.61 7.63
CA CYS A 155 8.41 16.91 8.91
C CYS A 155 7.20 15.98 9.09
N PRO A 156 6.80 15.62 10.33
CA PRO A 156 5.61 14.81 10.57
C PRO A 156 4.42 15.44 9.85
N ALA A 157 3.81 14.63 8.98
CA ALA A 157 2.88 15.05 7.94
C ALA A 157 1.86 16.07 8.46
N ALA A 158 1.76 17.21 7.77
CA ALA A 158 0.56 18.04 7.88
C ALA A 158 -0.64 17.13 7.61
N VAL A 159 -1.53 17.01 8.61
CA VAL A 159 -2.74 16.19 8.54
C VAL A 159 -3.58 16.69 7.37
N ARG A 160 -3.40 16.08 6.20
CA ARG A 160 -4.27 16.36 5.05
C ARG A 160 -5.66 15.83 5.41
N PRO A 161 -6.73 16.59 5.16
CA PRO A 161 -8.08 16.11 5.43
C PRO A 161 -8.29 14.79 4.69
N ALA A 162 -8.69 13.77 5.45
CA ALA A 162 -8.88 12.43 4.93
C ALA A 162 -9.88 12.46 3.78
N ARG A 163 -9.44 12.11 2.57
CA ARG A 163 -10.32 12.03 1.41
C ARG A 163 -11.39 10.96 1.69
N ARG A 164 -12.64 11.21 1.28
CA ARG A 164 -13.78 10.29 1.49
C ARG A 164 -13.45 8.83 1.12
N ALA A 165 -12.70 8.62 0.02
CA ALA A 165 -12.28 7.30 -0.42
C ALA A 165 -11.40 6.55 0.59
N VAL A 166 -10.54 7.27 1.31
CA VAL A 166 -9.63 6.70 2.32
C VAL A 166 -10.41 6.30 3.56
N LEU A 167 -11.35 7.13 4.02
CA LEU A 167 -12.26 6.79 5.13
C LEU A 167 -13.11 5.55 4.80
N VAL A 168 -13.59 5.42 3.56
CA VAL A 168 -14.31 4.22 3.12
C VAL A 168 -13.41 2.98 3.20
N SER A 169 -12.14 3.10 2.82
CA SER A 169 -11.18 2.00 2.89
C SER A 169 -10.88 1.60 4.34
N MET A 170 -10.66 2.59 5.22
CA MET A 170 -10.50 2.38 6.67
C MET A 170 -11.70 1.63 7.27
N HIS A 171 -12.93 2.10 7.03
CA HIS A 171 -14.13 1.43 7.50
C HIS A 171 -14.32 0.03 6.89
N THR A 172 -13.92 -0.16 5.62
CA THR A 172 -13.98 -1.48 4.97
C THR A 172 -13.08 -2.47 5.71
N LEU A 173 -11.84 -2.10 6.03
CA LEU A 173 -10.91 -2.97 6.75
C LEU A 173 -11.43 -3.29 8.16
N ALA A 174 -11.91 -2.28 8.89
CA ALA A 174 -12.46 -2.48 10.24
C ALA A 174 -13.67 -3.44 10.25
N VAL A 175 -14.57 -3.31 9.28
CA VAL A 175 -15.73 -4.21 9.10
C VAL A 175 -15.28 -5.63 8.74
N MET A 176 -14.25 -5.79 7.92
CA MET A 176 -13.73 -7.10 7.56
C MET A 176 -13.11 -7.84 8.77
N ASP A 177 -12.38 -7.13 9.62
CA ASP A 177 -11.78 -7.72 10.82
C ASP A 177 -12.85 -8.06 11.87
N ALA A 178 -13.85 -7.18 12.06
CA ALA A 178 -14.99 -7.48 12.91
C ALA A 178 -15.75 -8.73 12.42
N LEU A 179 -15.98 -8.82 11.10
CA LEU A 179 -16.63 -9.98 10.48
C LEU A 179 -15.81 -11.27 10.67
N ALA A 180 -14.48 -11.20 10.57
CA ALA A 180 -13.60 -12.34 10.80
C ALA A 180 -13.66 -12.83 12.27
N CYS A 181 -13.91 -11.92 13.22
CA CYS A 181 -14.17 -12.24 14.63
C CYS A 181 -15.61 -12.71 14.91
N GLY A 182 -16.46 -12.89 13.88
CA GLY A 182 -17.85 -13.35 14.04
C GLY A 182 -18.84 -12.26 14.48
N ALA A 183 -18.48 -10.98 14.38
CA ALA A 183 -19.36 -9.88 14.75
C ALA A 183 -20.62 -9.84 13.88
N SER A 184 -21.77 -9.50 14.49
CA SER A 184 -23.02 -9.33 13.76
C SER A 184 -23.03 -8.04 12.94
N GLU A 185 -23.96 -7.92 11.98
CA GLU A 185 -24.15 -6.65 11.26
C GLU A 185 -24.44 -5.48 12.20
N ARG A 186 -25.14 -5.74 13.31
CA ARG A 186 -25.45 -4.72 14.32
C ARG A 186 -24.19 -4.30 15.08
N ASP A 187 -23.32 -5.24 15.45
CA ASP A 187 -22.03 -4.92 16.12
C ASP A 187 -21.13 -4.09 15.22
N MET A 188 -21.07 -4.44 13.92
CA MET A 188 -20.37 -3.63 12.91
C MET A 188 -21.02 -2.25 12.75
N GLY A 189 -22.34 -2.16 12.85
CA GLY A 189 -23.05 -0.87 12.93
C GLY A 189 -22.61 -0.04 14.14
N VAL A 190 -22.52 -0.66 15.32
CA VAL A 190 -22.09 0.03 16.55
C VAL A 190 -20.64 0.51 16.43
N LEU A 191 -19.76 -0.30 15.83
CA LEU A 191 -18.38 0.06 15.53
C LEU A 191 -18.29 1.33 14.67
N LEU A 192 -19.12 1.43 13.63
CA LEU A 192 -19.07 2.53 12.65
C LEU A 192 -19.82 3.79 13.09
N PHE A 193 -20.97 3.63 13.74
CA PHE A 193 -21.92 4.72 13.98
C PHE A 193 -22.16 5.03 15.46
N GLY A 194 -21.63 4.20 16.36
CA GLY A 194 -21.87 4.30 17.79
C GLY A 194 -23.17 3.63 18.25
N CYS A 195 -23.21 3.25 19.52
CA CYS A 195 -24.32 2.50 20.11
C CYS A 195 -25.64 3.29 20.12
N GLY A 196 -25.61 4.58 20.46
CA GLY A 196 -26.82 5.40 20.56
C GLY A 196 -27.56 5.53 19.22
N ARG A 197 -26.82 5.76 18.13
CA ARG A 197 -27.41 5.88 16.80
C ARG A 197 -27.96 4.56 16.29
N VAL A 198 -27.25 3.46 16.51
CA VAL A 198 -27.73 2.11 16.17
C VAL A 198 -28.94 1.72 17.03
N ALA A 199 -29.02 2.15 18.28
CA ALA A 199 -30.21 1.92 19.10
C ALA A 199 -31.44 2.63 18.53
N ALA A 200 -31.29 3.85 18.01
CA ALA A 200 -32.40 4.66 17.50
C ALA A 200 -32.83 4.32 16.06
N GLU A 201 -31.88 4.06 15.16
CA GLU A 201 -32.14 4.02 13.71
C GLU A 201 -32.01 2.62 13.08
N TRP A 202 -31.57 1.60 13.82
CA TRP A 202 -31.29 0.28 13.24
C TRP A 202 -32.55 -0.55 12.98
N SER A 203 -32.79 -0.84 11.72
CA SER A 203 -33.85 -1.72 11.24
C SER A 203 -33.39 -2.55 10.04
N ALA A 204 -34.23 -3.50 9.61
CA ALA A 204 -33.95 -4.34 8.43
C ALA A 204 -33.71 -3.52 7.15
N GLU A 205 -34.36 -2.36 7.02
CA GLU A 205 -34.29 -1.48 5.84
C GLU A 205 -33.48 -0.21 6.09
N SER A 206 -32.85 -0.08 7.27
CA SER A 206 -32.11 1.13 7.63
C SER A 206 -30.90 1.38 6.74
N ALA A 207 -30.63 2.66 6.47
CA ALA A 207 -29.43 3.09 5.75
C ALA A 207 -28.13 2.64 6.44
N LEU A 208 -28.12 2.55 7.78
CA LEU A 208 -26.98 2.03 8.56
C LEU A 208 -26.67 0.59 8.18
N ARG A 209 -27.68 -0.27 8.14
CA ARG A 209 -27.52 -1.68 7.75
C ARG A 209 -27.10 -1.81 6.28
N ALA A 210 -27.68 -1.00 5.39
CA ALA A 210 -27.27 -0.95 3.99
C ALA A 210 -25.78 -0.56 3.83
N GLN A 211 -25.29 0.40 4.61
CA GLN A 211 -23.89 0.82 4.59
C GLN A 211 -22.94 -0.26 5.11
N VAL A 212 -23.29 -0.97 6.20
CA VAL A 212 -22.52 -2.13 6.68
C VAL A 212 -22.43 -3.20 5.59
N ARG A 213 -23.57 -3.58 5.00
CA ARG A 213 -23.61 -4.59 3.92
C ARG A 213 -22.80 -4.17 2.70
N HIS A 214 -22.84 -2.88 2.35
CA HIS A 214 -22.03 -2.34 1.27
C HIS A 214 -20.53 -2.48 1.56
N LEU A 215 -20.08 -2.12 2.77
CA LEU A 215 -18.68 -2.25 3.17
C LEU A 215 -18.22 -3.71 3.21
N VAL A 216 -19.04 -4.62 3.74
CA VAL A 216 -18.77 -6.07 3.72
C VAL A 216 -18.62 -6.57 2.28
N LYS A 217 -19.56 -6.22 1.40
CA LYS A 217 -19.52 -6.62 -0.02
C LYS A 217 -18.26 -6.08 -0.69
N ARG A 218 -17.94 -4.82 -0.47
CA ARG A 218 -16.73 -4.17 -1.00
C ARG A 218 -15.47 -4.88 -0.50
N GLY A 219 -15.34 -5.10 0.81
CA GLY A 219 -14.19 -5.76 1.41
C GLY A 219 -13.97 -7.16 0.84
N ARG A 220 -15.03 -7.98 0.77
CA ARG A 220 -14.97 -9.32 0.13
C ARG A 220 -14.48 -9.26 -1.32
N GLN A 221 -14.95 -8.30 -2.11
CA GLN A 221 -14.50 -8.13 -3.49
C GLN A 221 -13.01 -7.77 -3.60
N PHE A 222 -12.51 -6.90 -2.72
CA PHE A 222 -11.10 -6.55 -2.70
C PHE A 222 -10.23 -7.72 -2.25
N VAL A 223 -10.61 -8.43 -1.19
CA VAL A 223 -9.93 -9.63 -0.70
C VAL A 223 -9.90 -10.72 -1.78
N ALA A 224 -11.00 -10.92 -2.52
CA ALA A 224 -11.10 -11.89 -3.62
C ALA A 224 -10.37 -11.49 -4.92
N GLY A 225 -9.35 -10.62 -4.84
CA GLY A 225 -8.53 -10.22 -5.98
C GLY A 225 -8.81 -8.83 -6.54
N GLY A 226 -9.82 -8.13 -6.02
CA GLY A 226 -10.07 -6.72 -6.39
C GLY A 226 -8.93 -5.78 -6.01
N TYR A 227 -8.08 -6.15 -5.04
CA TYR A 227 -6.87 -5.43 -4.66
C TYR A 227 -5.91 -5.21 -5.83
N ARG A 228 -5.92 -6.08 -6.85
CA ARG A 228 -5.05 -5.94 -8.04
C ARG A 228 -5.28 -4.64 -8.80
N LYS A 229 -6.47 -4.05 -8.72
CA LYS A 229 -6.76 -2.73 -9.31
C LYS A 229 -5.93 -1.60 -8.71
N LEU A 230 -5.48 -1.77 -7.46
CA LEU A 230 -4.64 -0.81 -6.74
C LEU A 230 -3.16 -0.92 -7.15
N LEU A 231 -2.76 -2.03 -7.80
CA LEU A 231 -1.39 -2.20 -8.31
C LEU A 231 -1.11 -1.37 -9.57
N GLY A 232 -2.08 -0.57 -10.04
CA GLY A 232 -1.99 0.15 -11.31
C GLY A 232 -2.12 -0.75 -12.54
N THR A 233 -2.36 -2.05 -12.37
CA THR A 233 -2.64 -3.01 -13.45
C THR A 233 -4.11 -2.89 -13.89
N GLY A 234 -4.50 -1.73 -14.40
CA GLY A 234 -5.76 -1.59 -15.13
C GLY A 234 -5.65 -2.29 -16.49
N ASP A 235 -6.49 -3.30 -16.73
CA ASP A 235 -6.66 -4.03 -18.00
C ASP A 235 -5.41 -4.70 -18.63
N LEU A 236 -4.88 -5.73 -17.96
CA LEU A 236 -4.09 -6.78 -18.62
C LEU A 236 -4.94 -8.00 -19.02
N ARG A 237 -6.19 -7.77 -19.44
CA ARG A 237 -6.92 -8.73 -20.28
C ARG A 237 -6.94 -8.19 -21.71
N ARG A 238 -5.98 -8.63 -22.51
CA ARG A 238 -6.18 -8.89 -23.94
C ARG A 238 -5.63 -10.28 -24.22
#